data_AF-A0A3A0ES01-F1
#
_entry.id   AF-A0A3A0ES01-F1
#
_cell.length_a   1.000
_cell.length_b   1.000
_cell.length_c   1.000
_cell.angle_alpha   90.00
_cell.angle_beta   90.00
_cell.angle_gamma   90.00
#
_symmetry.space_group_name_H-M   'P 1'
#
loop_
_entity.id
_entity.type
_entity.pdbx_description
1 polymer ?
#
loop_
_entity_poly.entity_id
_entity_poly.type
_entity_poly.pdbx_seq_one_letter_code
_entity_poly.pdbx_strand_id
1 'polypeptide(L)'
;MPENSANAPESEAKVRRAALPWGLAIAAGFALYSELLSVGGGPALWPFTDAFEYASMAHWMAQGEGAVLRIGPAFFPARVPPTLSVLLLPVAWLTGDPRQLWIPVFACGVAALAGCFALARALGLGRGASLVACALLATSPGFASYARYVMSDVPGVAAWLALCGAALVVARSG
;
A
#
# COMPACT_ATOMS: atom_id res chain seq x y z
N MET A 1 31.71 -33.87 -18.09
CA MET A 1 30.51 -33.09 -18.47
C MET A 1 30.34 -32.01 -17.41
N PRO A 2 30.63 -30.73 -17.69
CA PRO A 2 30.34 -29.64 -16.77
C PRO A 2 28.99 -29.00 -17.13
N GLU A 3 28.03 -29.07 -16.21
CA GLU A 3 26.72 -28.43 -16.30
C GLU A 3 26.82 -26.92 -16.08
N ASN A 4 26.62 -26.18 -17.17
CA ASN A 4 25.82 -24.98 -17.31
C ASN A 4 25.46 -24.15 -16.03
N SER A 5 26.46 -23.50 -15.43
CA SER A 5 26.26 -22.51 -14.34
C SER A 5 26.12 -21.05 -14.82
N ALA A 6 26.13 -20.80 -16.14
CA ALA A 6 26.22 -19.46 -16.72
C ALA A 6 24.87 -18.76 -17.01
N ASN A 7 23.73 -19.45 -16.91
CA ASN A 7 22.43 -18.93 -17.37
C ASN A 7 21.51 -18.35 -16.29
N ALA A 8 21.91 -18.34 -15.01
CA ALA A 8 21.08 -17.82 -13.92
C ALA A 8 20.75 -16.30 -14.02
N PRO A 9 21.70 -15.38 -14.31
CA PRO A 9 21.43 -13.95 -14.21
C PRO A 9 20.58 -13.38 -15.36
N GLU A 10 20.59 -14.01 -16.55
CA GLU A 10 19.76 -13.58 -17.68
C GLU A 10 18.27 -13.84 -17.48
N SER A 11 17.92 -14.93 -16.78
CA SER A 11 16.52 -15.29 -16.56
C SER A 11 15.82 -14.35 -15.56
N GLU A 12 16.50 -13.95 -14.49
CA GLU A 12 15.99 -12.99 -13.51
C GLU A 12 15.83 -11.59 -14.10
N ALA A 13 16.78 -11.16 -14.93
CA ALA A 13 16.70 -9.87 -15.61
C ALA A 13 15.53 -9.81 -16.61
N LYS A 14 15.24 -10.92 -17.31
CA LYS A 14 14.07 -11.04 -18.21
C LYS A 14 12.75 -10.99 -17.44
N VAL A 15 12.66 -11.70 -16.31
CA VAL A 15 11.45 -11.71 -15.46
C VAL A 15 11.20 -10.33 -14.85
N ARG A 16 12.25 -9.64 -14.36
CA ARG A 16 12.16 -8.25 -13.86
C ARG A 16 11.71 -7.27 -14.94
N ARG A 17 12.26 -7.36 -16.16
CA ARG A 17 11.85 -6.54 -17.30
C ARG A 17 10.41 -6.80 -17.76
N ALA A 18 9.94 -8.04 -17.64
CA ALA A 18 8.58 -8.41 -18.01
C ALA A 18 7.54 -8.02 -16.94
N ALA A 19 7.91 -7.93 -15.66
CA ALA A 19 6.99 -7.62 -14.56
C ALA A 19 6.73 -6.10 -14.38
N LEU A 20 7.75 -5.27 -14.62
CA LEU A 20 7.70 -3.82 -14.48
C LEU A 20 6.53 -3.14 -15.25
N PRO A 21 6.25 -3.45 -16.52
CA PRO A 21 5.13 -2.81 -17.24
C PRO A 21 3.76 -3.17 -16.67
N TRP A 22 3.62 -4.32 -16.00
CA TRP A 22 2.34 -4.74 -15.42
C TRP A 22 2.08 -4.12 -14.06
N GLY A 23 3.13 -3.95 -13.24
CA GLY A 23 3.04 -3.16 -12.02
C GLY A 23 2.57 -1.73 -12.33
N LEU A 24 3.13 -1.12 -13.38
CA LEU A 24 2.72 0.20 -13.87
C LEU A 24 1.29 0.23 -14.41
N ALA A 25 0.88 -0.77 -15.21
CA ALA A 25 -0.49 -0.84 -15.72
C ALA A 25 -1.53 -1.04 -14.61
N ILE A 26 -1.21 -1.87 -13.61
CA ILE A 26 -2.05 -2.08 -12.43
C ILE A 26 -2.14 -0.79 -11.61
N ALA A 27 -1.01 -0.12 -11.38
CA ALA A 27 -0.97 1.16 -10.67
C ALA A 27 -1.81 2.23 -11.39
N ALA A 28 -1.64 2.37 -12.71
CA ALA A 28 -2.37 3.33 -13.52
C ALA A 28 -3.88 3.02 -13.57
N GLY A 29 -4.25 1.75 -13.71
CA GLY A 29 -5.65 1.31 -13.68
C GLY A 29 -6.29 1.56 -12.32
N PHE A 30 -5.57 1.30 -11.24
CA PHE A 30 -6.04 1.56 -9.88
C PHE A 30 -6.18 3.05 -9.59
N ALA A 31 -5.20 3.87 -9.99
CA ALA A 31 -5.25 5.32 -9.88
C ALA A 31 -6.49 5.87 -10.61
N LEU A 32 -6.68 5.47 -11.88
CA LEU A 32 -7.81 5.89 -12.68
C LEU A 32 -9.15 5.43 -12.06
N TYR A 33 -9.25 4.19 -11.59
CA TYR A 33 -10.45 3.67 -10.94
C TYR A 33 -10.78 4.41 -9.63
N SER A 34 -9.77 4.68 -8.80
CA SER A 34 -9.94 5.42 -7.55
C SER A 34 -10.41 6.85 -7.78
N GLU A 35 -9.93 7.51 -8.84
CA GLU A 35 -10.39 8.82 -9.27
C GLU A 35 -11.80 8.78 -9.87
N LEU A 36 -12.16 7.75 -10.63
CA LEU A 36 -13.52 7.59 -11.18
C LEU A 36 -14.58 7.34 -10.10
N LEU A 37 -14.23 6.67 -9.00
CA LEU A 37 -15.09 6.54 -7.83
C LEU A 37 -15.17 7.84 -6.99
N SER A 38 -14.37 8.85 -7.33
CA SER A 38 -14.34 10.15 -6.68
C SER A 38 -15.46 11.07 -7.16
N VAL A 39 -16.72 10.64 -7.02
CA VAL A 39 -17.84 11.54 -7.20
C VAL A 39 -17.92 12.46 -5.95
N GLY A 40 -17.11 13.52 -5.93
CA GLY A 40 -17.40 14.72 -5.14
C GLY A 40 -16.61 15.00 -3.85
N GLY A 41 -15.56 14.26 -3.49
CA GLY A 41 -14.77 14.57 -2.29
C GLY A 41 -13.31 14.15 -2.43
N GLY A 42 -12.39 15.09 -2.21
CA GLY A 42 -10.95 14.80 -2.15
C GLY A 42 -10.59 13.84 -1.01
N PRO A 43 -9.31 13.51 -0.82
CA PRO A 43 -8.84 12.65 0.27
C PRO A 43 -9.33 13.21 1.61
N ALA A 44 -10.33 12.56 2.18
CA ALA A 44 -11.00 13.07 3.35
C ALA A 44 -10.41 12.40 4.59
N LEU A 45 -10.23 13.17 5.66
CA LEU A 45 -9.99 12.64 7.00
C LEU A 45 -11.30 12.19 7.67
N TRP A 46 -12.41 12.28 6.93
CA TRP A 46 -13.79 12.09 7.37
C TRP A 46 -14.48 11.10 6.43
N PRO A 47 -15.35 10.20 6.89
CA PRO A 47 -15.98 10.12 8.20
C PRO A 47 -15.22 9.29 9.26
N PHE A 48 -14.03 8.79 8.95
CA PHE A 48 -13.33 7.84 9.82
C PHE A 48 -12.55 8.55 10.92
N THR A 49 -12.97 8.37 12.18
CA THR A 49 -12.28 8.94 13.36
C THR A 49 -10.80 8.56 13.40
N ASP A 50 -10.49 7.34 12.97
CA ASP A 50 -9.14 6.79 13.08
C ASP A 50 -8.21 7.45 12.05
N ALA A 51 -8.75 7.85 10.89
CA ALA A 51 -7.99 8.57 9.87
C ALA A 51 -7.55 9.93 10.38
N PHE A 52 -8.44 10.61 11.10
CA PHE A 52 -8.12 11.85 11.79
C PHE A 52 -7.04 11.65 12.86
N GLU A 53 -7.13 10.60 13.68
CA GLU A 53 -6.10 10.32 14.69
C GLU A 53 -4.74 10.06 14.06
N TYR A 54 -4.68 9.24 13.00
CA TYR A 54 -3.43 8.95 12.30
C TYR A 54 -2.79 10.19 11.69
N ALA A 55 -3.61 11.04 11.05
CA ALA A 55 -3.16 12.28 10.44
C ALA A 55 -2.70 13.31 11.48
N SER A 56 -3.45 13.48 12.57
CA SER A 56 -3.08 14.36 13.67
C SER A 56 -1.76 13.93 14.30
N MET A 57 -1.63 12.65 14.65
CA MET A 57 -0.38 12.13 15.21
C MET A 57 0.80 12.36 14.25
N ALA A 58 0.64 12.05 12.96
CA ALA A 58 1.70 12.24 11.97
C ALA A 58 2.12 13.72 11.87
N HIS A 59 1.16 14.64 11.88
CA HIS A 59 1.42 16.07 11.85
C HIS A 59 2.21 16.54 13.08
N TRP A 60 1.78 16.19 14.29
CA TRP A 60 2.44 16.63 15.52
C TRP A 60 3.80 15.95 15.73
N MET A 61 3.93 14.67 15.36
CA MET A 61 5.23 14.00 15.35
C MET A 61 6.21 14.70 14.39
N ALA A 62 5.76 15.18 13.23
CA ALA A 62 6.60 15.93 12.29
C ALA A 62 7.05 17.30 12.86
N GLN A 63 6.33 17.85 13.84
CA GLN A 63 6.70 19.07 14.57
C GLN A 63 7.53 18.80 15.84
N GLY A 64 7.83 17.53 16.16
CA GLY A 64 8.59 17.15 17.36
C GLY A 64 7.76 17.02 18.65
N GLU A 65 6.44 17.11 18.56
CA GLU A 65 5.51 17.07 19.72
C GLU A 65 5.09 15.63 20.11
N GLY A 66 5.57 14.62 19.38
CA GLY A 66 5.27 13.20 19.62
C GLY A 66 3.93 12.73 19.06
N ALA A 67 3.59 11.47 19.33
CA ALA A 67 2.40 10.79 18.80
C ALA A 67 1.14 11.16 19.61
N VAL A 68 0.67 12.39 19.44
CA VAL A 68 -0.44 12.95 20.21
C VAL A 68 -1.63 13.33 19.32
N LEU A 69 -2.83 13.22 19.90
CA LEU A 69 -4.02 13.83 19.35
C LEU A 69 -4.21 15.21 19.95
N ARG A 70 -4.33 16.25 19.13
CA ARG A 70 -4.61 17.61 19.61
C ARG A 70 -5.96 18.08 19.12
N ILE A 71 -6.85 18.41 20.07
CA ILE A 71 -8.16 18.99 19.78
C ILE A 71 -8.20 20.34 20.50
N GLY A 72 -8.00 21.42 19.73
CA GLY A 72 -7.84 22.76 20.28
C GLY A 72 -6.58 22.87 21.17
N PRO A 73 -6.71 23.36 22.42
CA PRO A 73 -5.57 23.47 23.34
C PRO A 73 -5.24 22.16 24.06
N ALA A 74 -6.09 21.13 23.99
CA ALA A 74 -5.95 19.91 24.76
C ALA A 74 -5.22 18.80 23.99
N PHE A 75 -4.41 18.04 24.73
CA PHE A 75 -3.73 16.84 24.26
C PHE A 75 -4.44 15.60 24.79
N PHE A 76 -4.65 14.62 23.91
CA PHE A 76 -5.24 13.33 24.25
C PHE A 76 -4.30 12.20 23.82
N PRO A 77 -4.24 11.10 24.60
CA PRO A 77 -3.56 9.89 24.14
C PRO A 77 -4.29 9.34 22.91
N ALA A 78 -3.53 8.88 21.92
CA ALA A 78 -4.10 8.22 20.76
C ALA A 78 -4.72 6.87 21.12
N ARG A 79 -5.83 6.51 20.49
CA ARG A 79 -6.47 5.19 20.68
C ARG A 79 -5.84 4.15 19.77
N VAL A 80 -5.38 4.58 18.59
CA VAL A 80 -4.76 3.72 17.59
C VAL A 80 -3.23 3.71 17.71
N PRO A 81 -2.56 2.59 17.39
CA PRO A 81 -1.10 2.52 17.39
C PRO A 81 -0.46 3.54 16.43
N PRO A 82 0.70 4.14 16.75
CA PRO A 82 1.32 5.17 15.92
C PRO A 82 1.95 4.63 14.63
N THR A 83 1.89 3.32 14.38
CA THR A 83 2.60 2.66 13.27
C THR A 83 2.24 3.25 11.91
N LEU A 84 0.95 3.51 11.64
CA LEU A 84 0.56 4.19 10.41
C LEU A 84 1.07 5.63 10.41
N SER A 85 0.93 6.38 11.50
CA SER A 85 1.41 7.76 11.60
C SER A 85 2.91 7.89 11.33
N VAL A 86 3.71 6.89 11.74
CA VAL A 86 5.14 6.81 11.40
C VAL A 86 5.35 6.65 9.90
N LEU A 87 4.54 5.84 9.21
CA LEU A 87 4.59 5.72 7.74
C LEU A 87 4.26 7.05 7.03
N LEU A 88 3.43 7.89 7.64
CA LEU A 88 2.99 9.19 7.09
C LEU A 88 4.00 10.31 7.33
N LEU A 89 4.91 10.15 8.29
CA LEU A 89 5.87 11.17 8.72
C LEU A 89 6.64 11.86 7.58
N PRO A 90 7.19 11.14 6.57
CA PRO A 90 7.94 11.81 5.51
C PRO A 90 7.08 12.81 4.73
N VAL A 91 5.83 12.45 4.44
CA VAL A 91 4.91 13.36 3.72
C VAL A 91 4.46 14.50 4.63
N ALA A 92 4.17 14.21 5.90
CA ALA A 92 3.82 15.24 6.88
C ALA A 92 4.94 16.28 7.04
N TRP A 93 6.20 15.83 7.11
CA TRP A 93 7.37 16.69 7.24
C TRP A 93 7.66 17.51 5.97
N LEU A 94 7.54 16.89 4.78
CA LEU A 94 7.83 17.55 3.51
C LEU A 94 6.75 18.56 3.09
N THR A 95 5.48 18.27 3.36
CA THR A 95 4.35 19.03 2.81
C THR A 95 3.70 19.94 3.83
N GLY A 96 3.70 19.55 5.12
CA GLY A 96 2.89 20.19 6.16
C GLY A 96 1.38 20.12 5.94
N ASP A 97 0.91 19.52 4.84
CA ASP A 97 -0.48 19.53 4.40
C ASP A 97 -1.15 18.18 4.75
N PRO A 98 -2.09 18.16 5.70
CA PRO A 98 -2.77 16.93 6.10
C PRO A 98 -3.58 16.30 4.95
N ARG A 99 -3.94 17.07 3.92
CA ARG A 99 -4.67 16.56 2.73
C ARG A 99 -3.81 15.70 1.83
N GLN A 100 -2.49 15.65 2.03
CA GLN A 100 -1.56 14.85 1.22
C GLN A 100 -1.19 13.54 1.91
N LEU A 101 -1.62 13.32 3.16
CA LEU A 101 -1.27 12.13 3.95
C LEU A 101 -1.92 10.83 3.46
N TRP A 102 -2.83 10.89 2.49
CA TRP A 102 -3.33 9.68 1.81
C TRP A 102 -2.31 9.08 0.83
N ILE A 103 -1.32 9.86 0.37
CA ILE A 103 -0.36 9.42 -0.67
C ILE A 103 0.39 8.14 -0.26
N PRO A 104 0.96 8.02 0.96
CA PRO A 104 1.61 6.77 1.39
C PRO A 104 0.65 5.58 1.43
N VAL A 105 -0.61 5.80 1.84
CA VAL A 105 -1.65 4.77 1.87
C VAL A 105 -1.98 4.29 0.46
N PHE A 106 -2.12 5.22 -0.48
CA PHE A 106 -2.33 4.90 -1.89
C PHE A 106 -1.15 4.12 -2.49
N ALA A 107 0.07 4.52 -2.17
CA ALA A 107 1.27 3.79 -2.57
C ALA A 107 1.28 2.36 -2.02
N CYS A 108 0.84 2.16 -0.77
CA CYS A 108 0.61 0.82 -0.22
C CYS A 108 -0.48 0.04 -0.98
N GLY A 109 -1.55 0.70 -1.43
CA GLY A 109 -2.58 0.09 -2.28
C GLY A 109 -2.00 -0.44 -3.59
N VAL A 110 -1.16 0.35 -4.26
CA VAL A 110 -0.44 -0.09 -5.46
C VAL A 110 0.48 -1.27 -5.15
N ALA A 111 1.24 -1.20 -4.04
CA ALA A 111 2.11 -2.28 -3.61
C ALA A 111 1.33 -3.57 -3.29
N ALA A 112 0.15 -3.45 -2.69
CA ALA A 112 -0.74 -4.58 -2.43
C ALA A 112 -1.20 -5.25 -3.73
N LEU A 113 -1.61 -4.48 -4.76
CA LEU A 113 -2.00 -5.07 -6.04
C LEU A 113 -0.83 -5.75 -6.75
N ALA A 114 0.37 -5.14 -6.72
CA ALA A 114 1.58 -5.76 -7.24
C ALA A 114 1.93 -7.06 -6.47
N GLY A 115 1.81 -7.04 -5.15
CA GLY A 115 1.99 -8.19 -4.27
C GLY A 115 0.97 -9.30 -4.55
N CYS A 116 -0.30 -8.95 -4.76
CA CYS A 116 -1.36 -9.87 -5.14
C CYS A 116 -1.05 -10.57 -6.47
N PHE A 117 -0.64 -9.79 -7.48
CA PHE A 117 -0.22 -10.34 -8.77
C PHE A 117 0.96 -11.31 -8.61
N ALA A 118 2.01 -10.87 -7.90
CA ALA A 118 3.21 -11.66 -7.69
C ALA A 118 2.91 -12.96 -6.92
N LEU A 119 2.11 -12.89 -5.86
CA LEU A 119 1.70 -14.05 -5.06
C LEU A 119 0.88 -15.02 -5.91
N ALA A 120 -0.10 -14.54 -6.68
CA ALA A 120 -0.89 -15.38 -7.58
C ALA A 120 0.01 -16.10 -8.60
N ARG A 121 0.96 -15.38 -9.20
CA ARG A 121 1.95 -15.96 -10.12
C ARG A 121 2.83 -16.99 -9.43
N ALA A 122 3.27 -16.70 -8.21
CA ALA A 122 4.07 -17.62 -7.43
C ALA A 122 3.29 -18.90 -7.10
N LEU A 123 1.99 -18.83 -6.84
CA LEU A 123 1.12 -19.99 -6.63
C LEU A 123 0.84 -20.81 -7.91
N GLY A 124 1.40 -20.42 -9.06
CA GLY A 124 1.26 -21.14 -10.31
C GLY A 124 0.05 -20.73 -11.16
N LEU A 125 -0.73 -19.73 -10.73
CA LEU A 125 -1.86 -19.23 -11.52
C LEU A 125 -1.35 -18.59 -12.79
N GLY A 126 -2.01 -18.87 -13.93
CA GLY A 126 -1.74 -18.21 -15.20
C GLY A 126 -1.94 -16.69 -15.14
N ARG A 127 -1.30 -15.95 -16.05
CA ARG A 127 -1.31 -14.47 -16.07
C ARG A 127 -2.72 -13.88 -16.03
N GLY A 128 -3.66 -14.44 -16.80
CA GLY A 128 -5.05 -13.97 -16.83
C GLY A 128 -5.72 -14.10 -15.47
N ALA A 129 -5.56 -15.26 -14.80
CA ALA A 129 -6.10 -15.48 -13.47
C ALA A 129 -5.47 -14.54 -12.42
N SER A 130 -4.17 -14.25 -12.52
CA SER A 130 -3.51 -13.26 -11.64
C SER A 130 -4.05 -11.84 -11.85
N LEU A 131 -4.33 -11.44 -13.10
CA LEU A 131 -4.96 -10.16 -13.39
C LEU A 131 -6.39 -10.09 -12.85
N VAL A 132 -7.16 -11.17 -12.98
CA VAL A 132 -8.51 -11.26 -12.40
C VAL A 132 -8.46 -11.13 -10.88
N ALA A 133 -7.52 -11.79 -10.21
CA ALA A 133 -7.33 -11.63 -8.76
C ALA A 133 -7.03 -10.18 -8.36
N CYS A 134 -6.16 -9.50 -9.11
CA CYS A 134 -5.87 -8.09 -8.88
C CYS A 134 -7.08 -7.20 -9.12
N ALA A 135 -7.86 -7.47 -10.18
CA ALA A 135 -9.07 -6.75 -10.49
C ALA A 135 -10.12 -6.93 -9.38
N LEU A 136 -10.29 -8.15 -8.85
CA LEU A 136 -11.18 -8.43 -7.73
C LEU A 136 -10.76 -7.68 -6.46
N LEU A 137 -9.46 -7.63 -6.16
CA LEU A 137 -8.95 -6.86 -5.02
C LEU A 137 -9.14 -5.35 -5.24
N ALA A 138 -8.78 -4.84 -6.41
CA ALA A 138 -8.89 -3.42 -6.76
C ALA A 138 -10.34 -2.91 -6.76
N THR A 139 -11.29 -3.76 -7.17
CA THR A 139 -12.73 -3.42 -7.22
C THR A 139 -13.46 -3.75 -5.93
N SER A 140 -12.80 -4.38 -4.95
CA SER A 140 -13.37 -4.60 -3.63
C SER A 140 -13.74 -3.25 -2.99
N PRO A 141 -15.01 -3.03 -2.62
CA PRO A 141 -15.47 -1.73 -2.12
C PRO A 141 -14.65 -1.23 -0.92
N GLY A 142 -14.30 -2.12 0.00
CA GLY A 142 -13.50 -1.76 1.19
C GLY A 142 -12.08 -1.32 0.83
N PHE A 143 -11.41 -2.08 -0.04
CA PHE A 143 -10.04 -1.76 -0.46
C PHE A 143 -9.98 -0.45 -1.26
N ALA A 144 -10.88 -0.31 -2.25
CA ALA A 144 -10.96 0.88 -3.09
C ALA A 144 -11.30 2.14 -2.28
N SER A 145 -12.24 2.01 -1.33
CA SER A 145 -12.60 3.13 -0.45
C SER A 145 -11.41 3.51 0.42
N TYR A 146 -10.90 2.57 1.22
CA TYR A 146 -9.86 2.85 2.23
C TYR A 146 -8.51 3.25 1.67
N ALA A 147 -8.19 2.93 0.41
CA ALA A 147 -6.96 3.37 -0.24
C ALA A 147 -6.86 4.90 -0.43
N ARG A 148 -7.97 5.61 -0.25
CA ARG A 148 -8.07 7.08 -0.42
C ARG A 148 -8.17 7.82 0.92
N TYR A 149 -8.31 7.08 2.01
CA TYR A 149 -8.35 7.60 3.37
C TYR A 149 -7.04 7.27 4.07
N VAL A 150 -6.75 7.99 5.14
CA VAL A 150 -5.58 7.70 5.99
C VAL A 150 -5.89 6.50 6.90
N MET A 151 -6.12 5.33 6.30
CA MET A 151 -6.52 4.09 6.98
C MET A 151 -5.40 3.06 7.01
N SER A 152 -5.33 2.28 8.07
CA SER A 152 -4.29 1.26 8.27
C SER A 152 -4.59 -0.05 7.54
N ASP A 153 -5.84 -0.25 7.11
CA ASP A 153 -6.33 -1.45 6.41
C ASP A 153 -5.53 -1.74 5.14
N VAL A 154 -5.32 -0.72 4.29
CA VAL A 154 -4.64 -0.89 3.00
C VAL A 154 -3.14 -1.18 3.17
N PRO A 155 -2.38 -0.45 4.02
CA PRO A 155 -1.03 -0.84 4.41
C PRO A 155 -0.98 -2.23 5.04
N GLY A 156 -1.98 -2.61 5.85
CA GLY A 156 -2.10 -3.95 6.43
C GLY A 156 -2.23 -5.04 5.37
N VAL A 157 -3.09 -4.85 4.36
CA VAL A 157 -3.22 -5.78 3.23
C VAL A 157 -1.90 -5.89 2.44
N ALA A 158 -1.22 -4.77 2.20
CA ALA A 158 0.08 -4.76 1.52
C ALA A 158 1.12 -5.58 2.30
N ALA A 159 1.23 -5.34 3.61
CA ALA A 159 2.13 -6.08 4.49
C ALA A 159 1.79 -7.57 4.55
N TRP A 160 0.51 -7.92 4.64
CA TRP A 160 0.05 -9.31 4.64
C TRP A 160 0.45 -10.04 3.35
N LEU A 161 0.20 -9.44 2.19
CA LEU A 161 0.58 -10.04 0.90
C LEU A 161 2.09 -10.21 0.77
N ALA A 162 2.88 -9.25 1.26
CA ALA A 162 4.33 -9.36 1.31
C ALA A 162 4.80 -10.53 2.21
N LEU A 163 4.20 -10.68 3.40
CA LEU A 163 4.50 -11.77 4.32
C LEU A 163 4.12 -13.14 3.74
N CYS A 164 2.96 -13.27 3.11
CA CYS A 164 2.56 -14.50 2.40
C CYS A 164 3.53 -14.84 1.27
N GLY A 165 3.95 -13.83 0.49
CA GLY A 165 4.95 -14.01 -0.56
C GLY A 165 6.29 -14.50 0.01
N ALA A 166 6.77 -13.86 1.08
CA ALA A 166 8.00 -14.28 1.76
C ALA A 166 7.91 -15.70 2.33
N ALA A 167 6.79 -16.04 2.99
CA ALA A 167 6.56 -17.39 3.51
C ALA A 167 6.57 -18.45 2.40
N LEU A 168 5.97 -18.15 1.24
CA LEU A 168 5.98 -19.06 0.10
C LEU A 168 7.39 -19.26 -0.49
N VAL A 169 8.22 -18.21 -0.51
CA VAL A 169 9.63 -18.32 -0.94
C VAL A 169 10.41 -19.21 0.02
N VAL A 170 10.26 -19.00 1.33
CA VAL A 170 10.92 -19.81 2.37
C VAL A 170 10.48 -21.27 2.26
N ALA A 171 9.18 -21.54 2.13
CA ALA A 171 8.63 -22.89 2.03
C ALA A 171 9.08 -23.66 0.77
N ARG A 172 9.60 -22.97 -0.25
CA ARG A 172 10.13 -23.59 -1.48
C ARG A 172 11.63 -23.78 -1.47
N SER A 173 12.31 -23.19 -0.50
CA SER A 173 13.77 -23.21 -0.37
C SER A 173 14.26 -24.24 0.67
N GLY A 174 13.34 -24.88 1.40
CA GLY A 174 13.58 -26.03 2.27
C GLY A 174 13.03 -27.30 1.64
#